data_AF-A0A1Y2BS23-F1
#
_entry.id   AF-A0A1Y2BS23-F1
#
_cell.length_a   1.000
_cell.length_b   1.000
_cell.length_c   1.000
_cell.angle_alpha   90.00
_cell.angle_beta   90.00
_cell.angle_gamma   90.00
#
_symmetry.space_group_name_H-M   'P 1'
#
loop_
_entity.id
_entity.type
_entity.pdbx_description
1 polymer ?
#
loop_
_entity_poly.entity_id
_entity_poly.type
_entity_poly.pdbx_seq_one_letter_code
_entity_poly.pdbx_strand_id
1 'polypeptide(L)'
;MTYHYKFEGLKDYDCDLASWLKISYADSLGLQDDNWEIALGYISTCPDNIKESLKTELINHIPLNSEMKVKRLILSCKKYNLKNVIIDIHKTIGMREYNKGNYGEAIKHYMEINDSYRISLVCDKLISQYLEKGDLSQLDFINAIDQKTLYNSKINFLARYKEFHELYREKQYKKAGSLLIQLLTSEIAPKSFWSIILVDAIPLLESEQIIFNSSDTYELMRCLEEITSHRRREYLAALNKKVKSEQELDELINVIRIALVRNLARTTALMI
;
A
#
# COMPACT_ATOMS: atom_id res chain seq x y z
N MET A 1 -13.05 -53.14 15.96
CA MET A 1 -13.34 -53.17 14.52
C MET A 1 -13.64 -51.76 14.08
N THR A 2 -12.62 -51.08 13.58
CA THR A 2 -12.73 -49.73 13.00
C THR A 2 -13.26 -49.93 11.59
N TYR A 3 -14.52 -49.57 11.36
CA TYR A 3 -15.15 -49.74 10.06
C TYR A 3 -14.66 -48.64 9.12
N HIS A 4 -13.79 -49.01 8.16
CA HIS A 4 -13.43 -48.18 7.03
C HIS A 4 -14.51 -48.30 5.95
N TYR A 5 -15.43 -47.35 5.90
CA TYR A 5 -16.35 -47.23 4.78
C TYR A 5 -15.73 -46.32 3.72
N LYS A 6 -15.29 -46.92 2.60
CA LYS A 6 -14.96 -46.22 1.35
C LYS A 6 -16.25 -45.91 0.62
N PHE A 7 -16.58 -44.62 0.45
CA PHE A 7 -17.55 -44.16 -0.53
C PHE A 7 -16.97 -42.95 -1.27
N GLU A 8 -16.98 -43.03 -2.60
CA GLU A 8 -16.22 -42.18 -3.51
C GLU A 8 -16.72 -40.73 -3.53
N GLY A 9 -15.79 -39.79 -3.36
CA GLY A 9 -15.98 -38.35 -3.48
C GLY A 9 -15.82 -37.65 -2.14
N LEU A 10 -14.73 -36.88 -2.00
CA LEU A 10 -14.27 -36.10 -0.84
C LEU A 10 -13.27 -36.84 0.07
N LYS A 11 -12.22 -36.12 0.47
CA LYS A 11 -11.02 -36.61 1.17
C LYS A 11 -11.39 -37.48 2.38
N ASP A 12 -10.65 -38.59 2.56
CA ASP A 12 -10.69 -39.41 3.77
C ASP A 12 -10.22 -38.57 4.97
N TYR A 13 -11.15 -37.87 5.63
CA TYR A 13 -10.91 -37.26 6.92
C TYR A 13 -10.91 -38.36 7.98
N ASP A 14 -9.79 -38.55 8.68
CA ASP A 14 -9.68 -39.50 9.79
C ASP A 14 -10.53 -39.03 10.98
N CYS A 15 -11.83 -39.37 10.95
CA CYS A 15 -12.85 -38.86 11.84
C CYS A 15 -13.93 -39.91 12.15
N ASP A 16 -14.60 -39.74 13.29
CA ASP A 16 -15.73 -40.60 13.67
C ASP A 16 -16.97 -40.32 12.82
N LEU A 17 -17.87 -41.31 12.69
CA LEU A 17 -19.07 -41.23 11.84
C LEU A 17 -19.93 -39.99 12.15
N ALA A 18 -20.01 -39.58 13.40
CA ALA A 18 -20.76 -38.38 13.80
C ALA A 18 -20.10 -37.10 13.28
N SER A 19 -18.76 -36.99 13.33
CA SER A 19 -18.04 -35.85 12.73
C SER A 19 -18.14 -35.86 11.21
N TRP A 20 -18.06 -37.03 10.59
CA TRP A 20 -18.22 -37.19 9.15
C TRP A 20 -19.60 -36.68 8.67
N LEU A 21 -20.69 -37.11 9.32
CA LEU A 21 -22.04 -36.65 8.97
C LEU A 21 -22.21 -35.12 9.11
N LYS A 22 -21.64 -34.53 10.18
CA LYS A 22 -21.65 -33.07 10.37
C LYS A 22 -20.89 -32.35 9.26
N ILE A 23 -19.77 -32.92 8.83
CA ILE A 23 -18.93 -32.39 7.76
C ILE A 23 -19.65 -32.46 6.42
N SER A 24 -20.17 -33.63 6.03
CA SER A 24 -20.91 -33.80 4.78
C SER A 24 -22.16 -32.93 4.73
N TYR A 25 -22.85 -32.77 5.86
CA TYR A 25 -23.99 -31.87 5.95
C TYR A 25 -23.58 -30.40 5.83
N ALA A 26 -22.52 -29.99 6.53
CA ALA A 26 -21.97 -28.64 6.41
C ALA A 26 -21.51 -28.32 4.98
N ASP A 27 -20.90 -29.26 4.27
CA ASP A 27 -20.46 -29.11 2.88
C ASP A 27 -21.67 -28.93 1.93
N SER A 28 -22.71 -29.74 2.11
CA SER A 28 -23.98 -29.60 1.37
C SER A 28 -24.68 -28.26 1.61
N LEU A 29 -24.58 -27.72 2.84
CA LEU A 29 -25.15 -26.43 3.22
C LEU A 29 -24.28 -25.26 2.74
N GLY A 30 -22.95 -25.43 2.70
CA GLY A 30 -22.00 -24.41 2.26
C GLY A 30 -22.14 -24.05 0.78
N LEU A 31 -22.64 -24.99 -0.03
CA LEU A 31 -22.97 -24.79 -1.45
C LEU A 31 -24.21 -23.89 -1.66
N GLN A 32 -24.99 -23.60 -0.61
CA GLN A 32 -26.15 -22.70 -0.68
C GLN A 32 -25.80 -21.31 -0.14
N ASP A 33 -26.07 -20.26 -0.93
CA ASP A 33 -25.53 -18.89 -0.79
C ASP A 33 -25.73 -18.18 0.57
N ASP A 34 -26.61 -18.67 1.44
CA ASP A 34 -26.96 -18.04 2.72
C ASP A 34 -26.79 -18.94 3.96
N ASN A 35 -26.43 -20.22 3.80
CA ASN A 35 -26.36 -21.19 4.91
C ASN A 35 -24.93 -21.45 5.44
N TRP A 36 -23.93 -20.75 4.91
CA TRP A 36 -22.53 -20.94 5.27
C TRP A 36 -22.24 -20.66 6.77
N GLU A 37 -23.01 -19.80 7.45
CA GLU A 37 -22.86 -19.57 8.90
C GLU A 37 -23.25 -20.80 9.72
N ILE A 38 -24.32 -21.48 9.29
CA ILE A 38 -24.80 -22.71 9.92
C ILE A 38 -23.77 -23.83 9.66
N ALA A 39 -23.26 -23.92 8.43
CA ALA A 39 -22.19 -24.84 8.07
C ALA A 39 -20.94 -24.63 8.94
N LEU A 40 -20.49 -23.38 9.14
CA LEU A 40 -19.38 -23.06 10.05
C LEU A 40 -19.69 -23.42 11.52
N GLY A 41 -20.95 -23.28 11.94
CA GLY A 41 -21.43 -23.73 13.24
C GLY A 41 -21.25 -25.23 13.44
N TYR A 42 -21.66 -26.06 12.47
CA TYR A 42 -21.46 -27.50 12.53
C TYR A 42 -19.98 -27.89 12.56
N ILE A 43 -19.16 -27.30 11.69
CA ILE A 43 -17.71 -27.57 11.65
C ILE A 43 -17.01 -27.11 12.93
N SER A 44 -17.55 -26.10 13.63
CA SER A 44 -17.00 -25.68 14.93
C SER A 44 -17.09 -26.74 16.03
N THR A 45 -18.03 -27.67 15.90
CA THR A 45 -18.23 -28.78 16.84
C THR A 45 -17.40 -30.03 16.52
N CYS A 46 -16.67 -30.01 15.40
CA CYS A 46 -15.79 -31.11 14.99
C CYS A 46 -14.42 -31.04 15.71
N PRO A 47 -13.71 -32.17 15.82
CA PRO A 47 -12.36 -32.25 16.40
C PRO A 47 -11.36 -31.30 15.71
N ASP A 48 -10.42 -30.75 16.48
CA ASP A 48 -9.58 -29.62 16.04
C ASP A 48 -8.62 -29.96 14.87
N ASN A 49 -8.23 -31.24 14.72
CA ASN A 49 -7.39 -31.72 13.61
C ASN A 49 -8.04 -31.57 12.22
N ILE A 50 -9.37 -31.68 12.15
CA ILE A 50 -10.15 -31.66 10.89
C ILE A 50 -10.76 -30.28 10.66
N LYS A 51 -11.02 -29.56 11.76
CA LYS A 51 -11.63 -28.24 11.81
C LYS A 51 -10.91 -27.21 10.95
N GLU A 52 -9.58 -27.16 11.00
CA GLU A 52 -8.81 -26.16 10.25
C GLU A 52 -8.82 -26.41 8.73
N SER A 53 -8.67 -27.66 8.29
CA SER A 53 -8.67 -28.03 6.87
C SER A 53 -10.02 -27.81 6.20
N LEU A 54 -11.12 -28.22 6.84
CA LEU A 54 -12.47 -28.10 6.28
C LEU A 54 -13.01 -26.68 6.26
N LYS A 55 -12.66 -25.87 7.27
CA LYS A 55 -13.05 -24.45 7.28
C LYS A 55 -12.38 -23.66 6.15
N THR A 56 -11.17 -24.05 5.77
CA THR A 56 -10.44 -23.44 4.65
C THR A 56 -11.08 -23.81 3.31
N GLU A 57 -11.50 -25.07 3.16
CA GLU A 57 -12.15 -25.57 1.93
C GLU A 57 -13.53 -24.93 1.71
N LEU A 58 -14.38 -24.87 2.75
CA LEU A 58 -15.72 -24.27 2.66
C LEU A 58 -15.66 -22.79 2.25
N ILE A 59 -14.68 -22.05 2.78
CA ILE A 59 -14.55 -20.61 2.56
C ILE A 59 -14.04 -20.27 1.15
N ASN A 60 -13.23 -21.14 0.53
CA ASN A 60 -12.86 -21.00 -0.87
C ASN A 60 -14.07 -21.09 -1.82
N HIS A 61 -15.17 -21.70 -1.37
CA HIS A 61 -16.39 -21.86 -2.15
C HIS A 61 -17.45 -20.78 -1.86
N ILE A 62 -17.30 -19.96 -0.81
CA ILE A 62 -18.28 -18.91 -0.49
C ILE A 62 -18.12 -17.73 -1.47
N PRO A 63 -19.19 -17.32 -2.18
CA PRO A 63 -19.13 -16.15 -3.04
C PRO A 63 -18.99 -14.87 -2.20
N LEU A 64 -17.79 -14.26 -2.22
CA LEU A 64 -17.44 -13.00 -1.56
C LEU A 64 -18.02 -11.78 -2.32
N ASN A 65 -19.32 -11.80 -2.62
CA ASN A 65 -19.96 -10.83 -3.50
C ASN A 65 -20.56 -9.61 -2.78
N SER A 66 -20.75 -9.69 -1.46
CA SER A 66 -21.31 -8.62 -0.64
C SER A 66 -20.41 -8.30 0.55
N GLU A 67 -20.15 -7.01 0.77
CA GLU A 67 -19.36 -6.50 1.89
C GLU A 67 -19.95 -6.94 3.25
N MET A 68 -21.28 -7.02 3.36
CA MET A 68 -21.95 -7.51 4.57
C MET A 68 -21.70 -9.00 4.81
N LYS A 69 -21.70 -9.83 3.75
CA LYS A 69 -21.38 -11.26 3.86
C LYS A 69 -19.92 -11.46 4.29
N VAL A 70 -18.99 -10.67 3.73
CA VAL A 70 -17.58 -10.67 4.11
C VAL A 70 -17.39 -10.30 5.58
N LYS A 71 -18.02 -9.22 6.05
CA LYS A 71 -17.93 -8.79 7.46
C LYS A 71 -18.45 -9.86 8.41
N ARG A 72 -19.62 -10.45 8.12
CA ARG A 72 -20.18 -11.57 8.90
C ARG A 72 -19.26 -12.79 8.90
N LEU A 73 -18.63 -13.09 7.77
CA LEU A 73 -17.70 -14.21 7.62
C LEU A 73 -16.46 -14.00 8.48
N ILE A 74 -15.86 -12.81 8.43
CA ILE A 74 -14.70 -12.46 9.26
C ILE A 74 -15.06 -12.53 10.76
N LEU A 75 -16.22 -12.02 11.17
CA LEU A 75 -16.68 -12.11 12.56
C LEU A 75 -16.85 -13.56 13.02
N SER A 76 -17.45 -14.40 12.18
CA SER A 76 -17.59 -15.83 12.45
C SER A 76 -16.23 -16.52 12.55
N CYS A 77 -15.30 -16.20 11.65
CA CYS A 77 -13.95 -16.74 11.68
C CYS A 77 -13.17 -16.31 12.93
N LYS A 78 -13.35 -15.06 13.39
CA LYS A 78 -12.78 -14.56 14.65
C LYS A 78 -13.33 -15.31 15.86
N LYS A 79 -14.64 -15.58 15.91
CA LYS A 79 -15.28 -16.37 16.98
C LYS A 79 -14.65 -17.77 17.12
N TYR A 80 -14.24 -18.36 16.00
CA TYR A 80 -13.64 -19.69 15.99
C TYR A 80 -12.11 -19.70 15.91
N ASN A 81 -11.44 -18.55 16.14
CA ASN A 81 -9.98 -18.37 16.15
C ASN A 81 -9.26 -18.82 14.86
N LEU A 82 -9.87 -18.63 13.69
CA LEU A 82 -9.36 -19.09 12.39
C LEU A 82 -8.48 -18.05 11.72
N LYS A 83 -7.29 -17.78 12.28
CA LYS A 83 -6.41 -16.72 11.80
C LYS A 83 -5.95 -16.93 10.36
N ASN A 84 -5.55 -18.14 9.99
CA ASN A 84 -5.08 -18.46 8.63
C ASN A 84 -6.15 -18.18 7.57
N VAL A 85 -7.40 -18.51 7.88
CA VAL A 85 -8.52 -18.31 6.96
C VAL A 85 -8.88 -16.84 6.82
N ILE A 86 -8.85 -16.07 7.91
CA ILE A 86 -9.03 -14.61 7.86
C ILE A 86 -7.97 -13.99 6.94
N ILE A 87 -6.72 -14.46 7.03
CA ILE A 87 -5.64 -14.00 6.17
C ILE A 87 -5.97 -14.28 4.69
N ASP A 88 -6.42 -15.49 4.36
CA ASP A 88 -6.70 -15.87 2.97
C ASP A 88 -7.93 -15.16 2.39
N ILE A 89 -8.96 -14.89 3.20
CA ILE A 89 -10.09 -14.05 2.81
C ILE A 89 -9.61 -12.64 2.43
N HIS A 90 -8.86 -11.98 3.31
CA HIS A 90 -8.33 -10.64 3.04
C HIS A 90 -7.39 -10.61 1.83
N LYS A 91 -6.57 -11.65 1.63
CA LYS A 91 -5.73 -11.79 0.44
C LYS A 91 -6.56 -11.89 -0.84
N THR A 92 -7.63 -12.67 -0.83
CA THR A 92 -8.48 -12.92 -2.00
C THR A 92 -9.27 -11.66 -2.37
N ILE A 93 -9.86 -10.99 -1.38
CA ILE A 93 -10.60 -9.74 -1.61
C ILE A 93 -9.65 -8.63 -2.04
N GLY A 94 -8.50 -8.49 -1.37
CA GLY A 94 -7.48 -7.52 -1.76
C GLY A 94 -7.01 -7.72 -3.19
N MET A 95 -6.83 -8.98 -3.64
CA MET A 95 -6.47 -9.28 -5.03
C MET A 95 -7.59 -8.94 -6.02
N ARG A 96 -8.84 -9.22 -5.66
CA ARG A 96 -10.02 -8.85 -6.47
C ARG A 96 -10.13 -7.34 -6.63
N GLU A 97 -10.00 -6.57 -5.55
CA GLU A 97 -10.06 -5.11 -5.59
C GLU A 97 -8.85 -4.49 -6.31
N TYR A 98 -7.66 -5.08 -6.15
CA TYR A 98 -6.48 -4.70 -6.92
C TYR A 98 -6.70 -4.83 -8.44
N ASN A 99 -7.30 -5.94 -8.88
CA ASN A 99 -7.61 -6.18 -10.29
C ASN A 99 -8.69 -5.24 -10.84
N LYS A 100 -9.62 -4.79 -9.99
CA LYS A 100 -10.62 -3.76 -10.35
C LYS A 100 -10.04 -2.34 -10.44
N GLY A 101 -8.82 -2.12 -9.93
CA GLY A 101 -8.21 -0.80 -9.81
C GLY A 101 -8.58 -0.03 -8.53
N ASN A 102 -9.29 -0.67 -7.60
CA ASN A 102 -9.67 -0.09 -6.31
C ASN A 102 -8.52 -0.25 -5.30
N TYR A 103 -7.41 0.46 -5.54
CA TYR A 103 -6.17 0.30 -4.76
C TYR A 103 -6.33 0.63 -3.27
N GLY A 104 -7.16 1.62 -2.94
CA GLY A 104 -7.41 1.99 -1.55
C GLY A 104 -8.06 0.88 -0.73
N GLU A 105 -9.06 0.22 -1.29
CA GLU A 105 -9.74 -0.91 -0.62
C GLU A 105 -8.84 -2.13 -0.54
N ALA A 106 -8.04 -2.39 -1.59
CA ALA A 106 -7.03 -3.44 -1.57
C ALA A 106 -6.02 -3.23 -0.44
N ILE A 107 -5.50 -2.00 -0.27
CA ILE A 107 -4.54 -1.68 0.80
C ILE A 107 -5.17 -1.88 2.18
N LYS A 108 -6.41 -1.46 2.41
CA LYS A 108 -7.09 -1.70 3.70
C LYS A 108 -7.09 -3.18 4.07
N HIS A 109 -7.46 -4.06 3.14
CA HIS A 109 -7.43 -5.50 3.39
C HIS A 109 -6.02 -6.06 3.61
N TYR A 110 -5.00 -5.52 2.94
CA TYR A 110 -3.62 -5.94 3.18
C TYR A 110 -3.05 -5.42 4.52
N MET A 111 -3.53 -4.27 5.00
CA MET A 111 -3.20 -3.73 6.32
C MET A 111 -3.77 -4.58 7.44
N GLU A 112 -5.02 -5.07 7.32
CA GLU A 112 -5.65 -5.97 8.33
C GLU A 112 -4.84 -7.24 8.60
N ILE A 113 -4.07 -7.71 7.61
CA ILE A 113 -3.22 -8.91 7.71
C ILE A 113 -1.74 -8.61 7.86
N ASN A 114 -1.35 -7.34 7.97
CA ASN A 114 0.04 -6.88 8.02
C ASN A 114 0.92 -7.35 6.83
N ASP A 115 0.37 -7.49 5.62
CA ASP A 115 1.11 -7.94 4.43
C ASP A 115 1.86 -6.77 3.78
N SER A 116 3.05 -6.47 4.31
CA SER A 116 3.90 -5.37 3.85
C SER A 116 4.34 -5.51 2.39
N TYR A 117 4.51 -6.75 1.90
CA TYR A 117 4.93 -7.01 0.53
C TYR A 117 3.85 -6.60 -0.46
N ARG A 118 2.61 -7.04 -0.26
CA ARG A 118 1.48 -6.65 -1.13
C ARG A 118 1.20 -5.16 -1.07
N ILE A 119 1.25 -4.56 0.11
CA ILE A 119 1.13 -3.10 0.27
C ILE A 119 2.19 -2.38 -0.58
N SER A 120 3.44 -2.81 -0.49
CA SER A 120 4.54 -2.24 -1.26
C SER A 120 4.28 -2.33 -2.76
N LEU A 121 3.80 -3.48 -3.26
CA LEU A 121 3.47 -3.65 -4.69
C LEU A 121 2.39 -2.68 -5.15
N VAL A 122 1.33 -2.49 -4.36
CA VAL A 122 0.29 -1.51 -4.69
C VAL A 122 0.84 -0.09 -4.69
N CYS A 123 1.69 0.26 -3.71
CA CYS A 123 2.34 1.56 -3.66
C CYS A 123 3.24 1.81 -4.89
N ASP A 124 4.03 0.82 -5.30
CA ASP A 124 4.90 0.93 -6.48
C ASP A 124 4.08 1.13 -7.77
N LYS A 125 2.90 0.49 -7.84
CA LYS A 125 1.95 0.68 -8.94
C LYS A 125 1.36 2.09 -8.94
N LEU A 126 0.95 2.60 -7.78
CA LEU A 126 0.43 3.97 -7.60
C LEU A 126 1.48 5.01 -7.96
N ILE A 127 2.71 4.85 -7.48
CA ILE A 127 3.85 5.72 -7.84
C ILE A 127 4.04 5.72 -9.35
N SER A 128 4.06 4.54 -9.99
CA SER A 128 4.23 4.45 -11.44
C SER A 128 3.10 5.15 -12.22
N GLN A 129 1.85 5.00 -11.78
CA GLN A 129 0.72 5.71 -12.42
C GLN A 129 0.79 7.22 -12.23
N TYR A 130 1.25 7.70 -11.07
CA TYR A 130 1.52 9.11 -10.85
C TYR A 130 2.61 9.64 -11.79
N LEU A 131 3.69 8.87 -12.02
CA LEU A 131 4.74 9.29 -12.95
C LEU A 131 4.23 9.42 -14.39
N GLU A 132 3.31 8.56 -14.80
CA GLU A 132 2.74 8.55 -16.16
C GLU A 132 1.66 9.63 -16.35
N LYS A 133 0.76 9.82 -15.38
CA LYS A 133 -0.44 10.67 -15.52
C LYS A 133 -0.37 12.00 -14.78
N GLY A 134 0.50 12.12 -13.77
CA GLY A 134 0.59 13.28 -12.89
C GLY A 134 -0.59 13.44 -11.92
N ASP A 135 -1.45 12.44 -11.79
CA ASP A 135 -2.66 12.50 -10.96
C ASP A 135 -2.49 11.78 -9.61
N LEU A 136 -2.83 12.48 -8.52
CA LEU A 136 -2.79 12.00 -7.14
C LEU A 136 -4.18 11.68 -6.57
N SER A 137 -5.26 11.83 -7.35
CA SER A 137 -6.64 11.55 -6.92
C SER A 137 -6.81 10.14 -6.36
N GLN A 138 -6.09 9.17 -6.91
CA GLN A 138 -6.11 7.79 -6.43
C GLN A 138 -5.59 7.61 -5.00
N LEU A 139 -4.94 8.61 -4.41
CA LEU A 139 -4.44 8.57 -3.03
C LEU A 139 -5.47 9.09 -2.01
N ASP A 140 -6.69 9.44 -2.42
CA ASP A 140 -7.72 9.95 -1.50
C ASP A 140 -8.09 8.96 -0.39
N PHE A 141 -7.92 7.66 -0.64
CA PHE A 141 -8.13 6.65 0.40
C PHE A 141 -7.19 6.80 1.61
N ILE A 142 -6.02 7.42 1.44
CA ILE A 142 -5.05 7.62 2.53
C ILE A 142 -5.66 8.49 3.63
N ASN A 143 -6.53 9.45 3.28
CA ASN A 143 -7.21 10.30 4.25
C ASN A 143 -8.14 9.50 5.17
N ALA A 144 -8.60 8.33 4.73
CA ALA A 144 -9.44 7.43 5.52
C ALA A 144 -8.63 6.43 6.37
N ILE A 145 -7.31 6.36 6.20
CA ILE A 145 -6.43 5.50 7.00
C ILE A 145 -5.97 6.30 8.21
N ASP A 146 -6.15 5.75 9.42
CA ASP A 146 -5.60 6.37 10.63
C ASP A 146 -4.07 6.45 10.51
N GLN A 147 -3.51 7.66 10.68
CA GLN A 147 -2.08 7.94 10.57
C GLN A 147 -1.25 7.07 11.54
N LYS A 148 -1.84 6.64 12.66
CA LYS A 148 -1.19 5.73 13.62
C LYS A 148 -0.99 4.31 13.08
N THR A 149 -1.70 3.95 12.02
CA THR A 149 -1.67 2.62 11.39
C THR A 149 -0.72 2.58 10.19
N LEU A 150 -0.08 3.70 9.84
CA LEU A 150 0.89 3.81 8.74
C LEU A 150 2.27 3.29 9.15
N TYR A 151 2.39 1.99 9.42
CA TYR A 151 3.68 1.34 9.67
C TYR A 151 4.49 1.08 8.39
N ASN A 152 3.84 1.12 7.21
CA ASN A 152 4.52 0.92 5.94
C ASN A 152 5.12 2.24 5.42
N SER A 153 6.44 2.25 5.23
CA SER A 153 7.20 3.43 4.81
C SER A 153 6.74 4.00 3.46
N LYS A 154 6.31 3.16 2.52
CA LYS A 154 5.83 3.61 1.19
C LYS A 154 4.46 4.27 1.27
N ILE A 155 3.54 3.76 2.10
CA ILE A 155 2.26 4.45 2.32
C ILE A 155 2.51 5.79 3.01
N ASN A 156 3.37 5.83 4.04
CA ASN A 156 3.72 7.08 4.72
C ASN A 156 4.31 8.09 3.72
N PHE A 157 5.23 7.66 2.86
CA PHE A 157 5.75 8.50 1.78
C PHE A 157 4.64 9.07 0.88
N LEU A 158 3.75 8.21 0.35
CA LEU A 158 2.64 8.65 -0.51
C LEU A 158 1.71 9.63 0.21
N ALA A 159 1.42 9.40 1.49
CA ALA A 159 0.60 10.27 2.31
C ALA A 159 1.23 11.67 2.45
N ARG A 160 2.50 11.71 2.86
CA ARG A 160 3.26 12.97 3.03
C ARG A 160 3.46 13.71 1.72
N TYR A 161 3.69 12.99 0.63
CA TYR A 161 3.85 13.61 -0.68
C TYR A 161 2.51 14.16 -1.22
N LYS A 162 1.38 13.49 -0.94
CA LYS A 162 0.05 14.05 -1.23
C LYS A 162 -0.23 15.31 -0.40
N GLU A 163 0.06 15.28 0.90
CA GLU A 163 -0.06 16.42 1.82
C GLU A 163 0.75 17.63 1.31
N PHE A 164 1.94 17.41 0.76
CA PHE A 164 2.71 18.47 0.10
C PHE A 164 1.94 19.15 -1.04
N HIS A 165 1.36 18.37 -1.95
CA HIS A 165 0.59 18.90 -3.07
C HIS A 165 -0.68 19.63 -2.62
N GLU A 166 -1.33 19.15 -1.56
CA GLU A 166 -2.48 19.84 -0.94
C GLU A 166 -2.06 21.19 -0.35
N LEU A 167 -0.98 21.23 0.47
CA LEU A 167 -0.42 22.47 1.03
C LEU A 167 0.02 23.47 -0.06
N TYR A 168 0.58 22.97 -1.16
CA TYR A 168 0.98 23.79 -2.30
C TYR A 168 -0.24 24.43 -2.99
N ARG A 169 -1.32 23.67 -3.20
CA ARG A 169 -2.59 24.20 -3.76
C ARG A 169 -3.24 25.24 -2.85
N GLU A 170 -3.14 25.04 -1.53
CA GLU A 170 -3.60 26.00 -0.53
C GLU A 170 -2.69 27.23 -0.35
N LYS A 171 -1.62 27.34 -1.14
CA LYS A 171 -0.60 28.42 -1.08
C LYS A 171 0.13 28.49 0.26
N GLN A 172 0.13 27.41 1.04
CA GLN A 172 0.89 27.30 2.29
C GLN A 172 2.36 26.94 2.00
N TYR A 173 3.05 27.75 1.18
CA TYR A 173 4.35 27.43 0.58
C TYR A 173 5.44 27.12 1.60
N LYS A 174 5.49 27.82 2.74
CA LYS A 174 6.45 27.54 3.81
C LYS A 174 6.28 26.12 4.38
N LYS A 175 5.04 25.70 4.66
CA LYS A 175 4.78 24.35 5.16
C LYS A 175 5.07 23.29 4.09
N ALA A 176 4.69 23.57 2.84
CA ALA A 176 4.99 22.69 1.71
C ALA A 176 6.51 22.48 1.53
N GLY A 177 7.29 23.57 1.60
CA GLY A 177 8.76 23.50 1.54
C GLY A 177 9.36 22.70 2.70
N SER A 178 8.94 22.96 3.94
CA SER A 178 9.40 22.17 5.09
C SER A 178 9.09 20.68 4.94
N LEU A 179 7.93 20.33 4.37
CA LEU A 179 7.55 18.94 4.13
C LEU A 179 8.41 18.26 3.06
N LEU A 180 8.77 18.97 1.97
CA LEU A 180 9.71 18.44 0.96
C LEU A 180 11.10 18.14 1.56
N ILE A 181 11.61 19.05 2.38
CA ILE A 181 12.90 18.87 3.09
C ILE A 181 12.80 17.63 3.99
N GLN A 182 11.71 17.51 4.75
CA GLN A 182 11.49 16.37 5.63
C GLN A 182 11.43 15.05 4.86
N LEU A 183 10.76 15.03 3.70
CA LEU A 183 10.68 13.84 2.84
C LEU A 183 12.05 13.32 2.41
N LEU A 184 12.99 14.22 2.11
CA LEU A 184 14.36 13.88 1.69
C LEU A 184 15.27 13.52 2.87
N THR A 185 15.19 14.27 3.97
CA THR A 185 16.13 14.15 5.10
C THR A 185 15.76 13.04 6.08
N SER A 186 14.48 12.65 6.18
CA SER A 186 13.99 11.66 7.16
C SER A 186 13.91 10.22 6.61
N GLU A 187 14.59 9.92 5.50
CA GLU A 187 14.55 8.60 4.81
C GLU A 187 13.15 8.09 4.45
N ILE A 188 12.15 8.98 4.42
CA ILE A 188 10.77 8.65 4.06
C ILE A 188 10.65 8.41 2.55
N ALA A 189 11.25 9.29 1.74
CA ALA A 189 11.18 9.18 0.30
C ALA A 189 12.12 8.11 -0.26
N PRO A 190 11.63 7.20 -1.14
CA PRO A 190 12.49 6.30 -1.88
C PRO A 190 13.56 7.06 -2.68
N LYS A 191 14.80 6.58 -2.69
CA LYS A 191 15.94 7.21 -3.39
C LYS A 191 15.65 7.49 -4.86
N SER A 192 14.94 6.58 -5.53
CA SER A 192 14.50 6.74 -6.92
C SER A 192 13.57 7.93 -7.16
N PHE A 193 12.93 8.46 -6.12
CA PHE A 193 11.96 9.55 -6.19
C PHE A 193 12.54 10.92 -5.79
N TRP A 194 13.76 10.96 -5.25
CA TRP A 194 14.40 12.22 -4.82
C TRP A 194 14.51 13.23 -5.95
N SER A 195 14.83 12.77 -7.15
CA SER A 195 14.93 13.61 -8.35
C SER A 195 13.61 14.31 -8.67
N ILE A 196 12.47 13.67 -8.44
CA ILE A 196 11.14 14.27 -8.66
C ILE A 196 10.84 15.32 -7.60
N ILE A 197 11.13 15.02 -6.33
CA ILE A 197 10.95 15.97 -5.22
C ILE A 197 11.78 17.24 -5.47
N LEU A 198 13.01 17.11 -5.96
CA LEU A 198 13.84 18.26 -6.31
C LEU A 198 13.28 19.06 -7.49
N VAL A 199 12.67 18.41 -8.48
CA VAL A 199 11.96 19.10 -9.57
C VAL A 199 10.76 19.88 -9.02
N ASP A 200 9.98 19.27 -8.13
CA ASP A 200 8.82 19.91 -7.50
C ASP A 200 9.23 21.05 -6.54
N ALA A 201 10.47 21.06 -6.07
CA ALA A 201 11.01 22.15 -5.27
C ALA A 201 11.38 23.39 -6.11
N ILE A 202 11.58 23.27 -7.43
CA ILE A 202 12.01 24.39 -8.30
C ILE A 202 11.09 25.62 -8.18
N PRO A 203 9.75 25.51 -8.29
CA PRO A 203 8.87 26.67 -8.16
C PRO A 203 8.97 27.36 -6.78
N LEU A 204 9.25 26.58 -5.73
CA LEU A 204 9.43 27.10 -4.37
C LEU A 204 10.81 27.73 -4.15
N LEU A 205 11.85 27.25 -4.85
CA LEU A 205 13.19 27.85 -4.85
C LEU A 205 13.22 29.18 -5.62
N GLU A 206 12.46 29.27 -6.70
CA GLU A 206 12.38 30.48 -7.55
C GLU A 206 11.28 31.46 -7.10
N SER A 207 10.47 31.11 -6.10
CA SER A 207 9.46 31.98 -5.50
C SER A 207 10.06 33.31 -5.02
N GLU A 208 9.34 34.42 -5.15
CA GLU A 208 9.75 35.73 -4.62
C GLU A 208 9.96 35.71 -3.10
N GLN A 209 9.16 34.94 -2.37
CA GLN A 209 9.34 34.72 -0.95
C GLN A 209 10.40 33.64 -0.71
N ILE A 210 11.25 33.85 0.30
CA ILE A 210 12.19 32.81 0.73
C ILE A 210 11.43 31.73 1.48
N ILE A 211 11.27 30.60 0.81
CA ILE A 211 10.64 29.38 1.34
C ILE A 211 11.69 28.50 2.02
N PHE A 212 12.85 28.32 1.38
CA PHE A 212 13.97 27.55 1.89
C PHE A 212 15.07 28.48 2.38
N ASN A 213 15.50 28.33 3.64
CA ASN A 213 16.63 29.08 4.17
C ASN A 213 17.98 28.51 3.64
N SER A 214 19.10 29.08 4.07
CA SER A 214 20.43 28.63 3.66
C SER A 214 20.69 27.17 4.03
N SER A 215 20.36 26.76 5.27
CA SER A 215 20.48 25.37 5.75
C SER A 215 19.65 24.41 4.91
N ASP A 216 18.38 24.76 4.65
CA ASP A 216 17.47 23.98 3.81
C ASP A 216 18.04 23.80 2.40
N THR A 217 18.59 24.88 1.84
CA THR A 217 19.18 24.87 0.50
C THR A 217 20.43 23.98 0.45
N TYR A 218 21.28 24.01 1.48
CA TYR A 218 22.43 23.11 1.57
C TYR A 218 22.03 21.63 1.62
N GLU A 219 20.95 21.27 2.34
CA GLU A 219 20.44 19.89 2.33
C GLU A 219 19.93 19.48 0.94
N LEU A 220 19.20 20.36 0.24
CA LEU A 220 18.77 20.07 -1.12
C LEU A 220 19.95 19.93 -2.10
N MET A 221 21.00 20.75 -1.94
CA MET A 221 22.24 20.63 -2.71
C MET A 221 22.96 19.31 -2.43
N ARG A 222 23.02 18.87 -1.17
CA ARG A 222 23.55 17.56 -0.78
C ARG A 222 22.76 16.42 -1.42
N CYS A 223 21.43 16.48 -1.41
CA CYS A 223 20.59 15.50 -2.11
C CYS A 223 20.88 15.47 -3.61
N LEU A 224 21.05 16.63 -4.25
CA LEU A 224 21.41 16.71 -5.67
C LEU A 224 22.79 16.07 -5.94
N GLU A 225 23.78 16.34 -5.09
CA GLU A 225 25.11 15.73 -5.20
C GLU A 225 25.03 14.21 -5.12
N GLU A 226 24.28 13.67 -4.17
CA GLU A 226 24.06 12.23 -4.01
C GLU A 226 23.41 11.61 -5.24
N ILE A 227 22.41 12.26 -5.84
CA ILE A 227 21.79 11.84 -7.11
C ILE A 227 22.83 11.79 -8.24
N THR A 228 23.75 12.75 -8.30
CA THR A 228 24.76 12.82 -9.37
C THR A 228 25.98 11.90 -9.17
N SER A 229 26.07 11.23 -8.01
CA SER A 229 27.16 10.33 -7.62
C SER A 229 27.16 8.97 -8.34
N HIS A 230 27.95 8.00 -7.85
CA HIS A 230 28.07 6.65 -8.42
C HIS A 230 26.75 5.87 -8.51
N ARG A 231 25.70 6.28 -7.78
CA ARG A 231 24.36 5.63 -7.81
C ARG A 231 23.34 6.36 -8.70
N ARG A 232 23.80 7.20 -9.63
CA ARG A 232 22.95 8.01 -10.52
C ARG A 232 21.77 7.26 -11.14
N ARG A 233 21.98 6.04 -11.64
CA ARG A 233 20.92 5.25 -12.29
C ARG A 233 19.76 4.91 -11.34
N GLU A 234 20.04 4.67 -10.06
CA GLU A 234 19.02 4.33 -9.05
C GLU A 234 18.15 5.56 -8.74
N TYR A 235 18.78 6.72 -8.53
CA TYR A 235 18.10 7.95 -8.13
C TYR A 235 17.35 8.64 -9.28
N LEU A 236 17.81 8.44 -10.52
CA LEU A 236 17.16 8.96 -11.72
C LEU A 236 16.14 7.98 -12.31
N ALA A 237 15.95 6.79 -11.73
CA ALA A 237 15.07 5.77 -12.29
C ALA A 237 13.63 6.25 -12.50
N ALA A 238 13.08 7.06 -11.60
CA ALA A 238 11.73 7.60 -11.74
C ALA A 238 11.68 8.78 -12.73
N LEU A 239 12.69 9.65 -12.73
CA LEU A 239 12.78 10.79 -13.63
C LEU A 239 13.02 10.36 -15.08
N ASN A 240 13.84 9.34 -15.31
CA ASN A 240 14.07 8.72 -16.62
C ASN A 240 12.79 8.21 -17.29
N LYS A 241 11.74 7.89 -16.52
CA LYS A 241 10.45 7.51 -17.10
C LYS A 241 9.66 8.70 -17.66
N LYS A 242 9.94 9.92 -17.19
CA LYS A 242 9.30 11.16 -17.64
C LYS A 242 10.03 11.82 -18.80
N VAL A 243 11.34 11.61 -18.89
CA VAL A 243 12.23 12.30 -19.83
C VAL A 243 12.46 11.43 -21.09
N LYS A 244 12.54 12.06 -22.28
CA LYS A 244 12.67 11.33 -23.56
C LYS A 244 14.11 11.00 -23.93
N SER A 245 15.07 11.77 -23.42
CA SER A 245 16.50 11.61 -23.75
C SER A 245 17.41 11.88 -22.56
N GLU A 246 18.64 11.35 -22.60
CA GLU A 246 19.65 11.63 -21.57
C GLU A 246 20.06 13.12 -21.56
N GLN A 247 19.94 13.82 -22.69
CA GLN A 247 20.21 15.25 -22.78
C GLN A 247 19.19 16.09 -21.99
N GLU A 248 17.89 15.82 -22.15
CA GLU A 248 16.83 16.49 -21.39
C GLU A 248 16.98 16.26 -19.87
N LEU A 249 17.51 15.09 -19.48
CA LEU A 249 17.76 14.75 -18.08
C LEU A 249 18.88 15.62 -17.49
N ASP A 250 20.00 15.74 -18.21
CA ASP A 250 21.12 16.59 -17.80
C ASP A 250 20.74 18.08 -17.77
N GLU A 251 19.93 18.53 -18.73
CA GLU A 251 19.36 19.87 -18.73
C GLU A 251 18.51 20.11 -17.48
N LEU A 252 17.62 19.19 -17.12
CA LEU A 252 16.78 19.33 -15.93
C LEU A 252 17.60 19.33 -14.63
N ILE A 253 18.63 18.50 -14.54
CA ILE A 253 19.59 18.51 -13.41
C ILE A 253 20.30 19.87 -13.32
N ASN A 254 20.69 20.45 -14.46
CA ASN A 254 21.28 21.78 -14.49
C ASN A 254 20.29 22.86 -14.05
N VAL A 255 19.02 22.78 -14.43
CA VAL A 255 17.97 23.70 -13.96
C VAL A 255 17.83 23.62 -12.43
N ILE A 256 17.76 22.42 -11.86
CA ILE A 256 17.71 22.23 -10.39
C ILE A 256 18.93 22.90 -9.73
N ARG A 257 20.13 22.65 -10.28
CA ARG A 257 21.38 23.23 -9.77
C ARG A 257 21.34 24.77 -9.79
N ILE A 258 20.86 25.37 -10.87
CA ILE A 258 20.75 26.82 -11.01
C ILE A 258 19.74 27.39 -10.00
N ALA A 259 18.58 26.76 -9.83
CA ALA A 259 17.55 27.19 -8.87
C ALA A 259 18.09 27.19 -7.43
N LEU A 260 18.84 26.15 -7.04
CA LEU A 260 19.47 26.05 -5.73
C LEU A 260 20.51 27.15 -5.49
N VAL A 261 21.40 27.40 -6.45
CA VAL A 261 22.43 28.45 -6.35
C VAL A 261 21.79 29.82 -6.24
N ARG A 262 20.74 30.10 -7.02
CA ARG A 262 19.99 31.36 -6.95
C ARG A 262 19.31 31.55 -5.60
N ASN A 263 18.63 30.51 -5.08
CA ASN A 263 18.00 30.60 -3.76
C ASN A 263 19.05 30.86 -2.68
N LEU A 264 20.18 30.14 -2.71
CA LEU A 264 21.28 30.35 -1.76
C LEU A 264 21.79 31.79 -1.81
N ALA A 265 22.08 32.32 -3.00
CA ALA A 265 22.53 33.71 -3.17
C ALA A 265 21.52 34.74 -2.63
N ARG A 266 20.22 34.49 -2.78
CA ARG A 266 19.17 35.35 -2.23
C ARG A 266 19.11 35.27 -0.70
N THR A 267 19.22 34.07 -0.13
CA THR A 267 19.22 33.90 1.33
C THR A 267 20.42 34.56 2.00
N THR A 268 21.60 34.50 1.37
CA THR A 268 22.82 35.12 1.90
C THR A 268 22.80 36.64 1.75
N ALA A 269 22.27 37.16 0.64
CA ALA A 269 22.13 38.60 0.43
C ALA A 269 21.20 39.28 1.43
N LEU A 270 20.24 38.55 2.02
CA LEU A 270 19.35 39.06 3.06
C LEU A 270 19.91 38.96 4.49
N MET A 271 21.06 38.29 4.67
CA MET A 271 21.78 38.23 5.95
C MET A 271 22.83 39.35 6.11
N ILE A 272 23.06 40.15 5.07
CA ILE A 272 23.94 41.33 5.05
C ILE A 272 23.09 42.59 5.17
#